data_AF-A0A0F9KXQ0-F1
#
_entry.id   AF-A0A0F9KXQ0-F1
#
_cell.length_a   1.000
_cell.length_b   1.000
_cell.length_c   1.000
_cell.angle_alpha   90.00
_cell.angle_beta   90.00
_cell.angle_gamma   90.00
#
_symmetry.space_group_name_H-M   'P 1'
#
loop_
_entity.id
_entity.type
_entity.pdbx_description
1 polymer ?
#
loop_
_entity_poly.entity_id
_entity_poly.type
_entity_poly.pdbx_seq_one_letter_code
_entity_poly.pdbx_strand_id
1 'polypeptide(L)'
;MNYKKLLPTKLRGMALLGVSLFSITMIPVAYSQLVFRNTVTGDVLDLSFGKKGEKTAAVEQFLNTGENAYNTDDEAIKSGESLFMTACSGCHGHHAEGKLGPALGDDYYTYPKNSNDKGLFETIYGGARSMMGPQYNNLTKDEILQIMAWVRSIYWGPADKADWLTEEQEANFTPAEVPEDFKE
;
A
#
# COMPACT_ATOMS: atom_id res chain seq x y z
N MET A 1 -93.51 21.82 -19.89
CA MET A 1 -93.46 20.51 -20.60
C MET A 1 -92.03 20.00 -20.48
N ASN A 2 -91.89 18.69 -20.35
CA ASN A 2 -90.83 17.99 -19.64
C ASN A 2 -89.56 17.73 -20.49
N TYR A 3 -88.44 17.50 -19.79
CA TYR A 3 -87.32 16.58 -20.08
C TYR A 3 -86.01 17.01 -20.77
N LYS A 4 -84.94 16.51 -20.11
CA LYS A 4 -83.62 15.99 -20.56
C LYS A 4 -82.46 16.99 -20.55
N LYS A 5 -81.23 16.62 -20.16
CA LYS A 5 -80.62 15.48 -19.43
C LYS A 5 -79.12 15.82 -19.34
N LEU A 6 -78.47 15.33 -18.28
CA LEU A 6 -77.07 14.86 -18.22
C LEU A 6 -75.90 15.88 -18.32
N LEU A 7 -75.28 16.08 -17.15
CA LEU A 7 -73.85 16.39 -16.97
C LEU A 7 -72.96 15.23 -17.49
N PRO A 8 -71.71 15.52 -17.85
CA PRO A 8 -70.63 15.01 -17.00
C PRO A 8 -69.47 15.99 -16.74
N THR A 9 -69.04 15.93 -15.48
CA THR A 9 -67.73 16.17 -14.87
C THR A 9 -66.53 16.47 -15.80
N LYS A 10 -65.96 17.68 -15.66
CA LYS A 10 -64.53 17.92 -15.94
C LYS A 10 -63.79 18.12 -14.63
N LEU A 11 -62.94 17.14 -14.35
CA LEU A 11 -62.01 17.02 -13.25
C LEU A 11 -60.94 18.13 -13.36
N ARG A 12 -60.84 19.00 -12.34
CA ARG A 12 -59.72 19.92 -12.16
C ARG A 12 -58.52 19.12 -11.62
N GLY A 13 -57.55 18.82 -12.47
CA GLY A 13 -56.25 18.30 -12.04
C GLY A 13 -55.34 19.45 -11.61
N MET A 14 -55.18 19.65 -10.30
CA MET A 14 -54.10 20.45 -9.72
C MET A 14 -52.78 19.67 -9.90
N ALA A 15 -51.85 20.21 -10.68
CA ALA A 15 -50.49 19.70 -10.75
C ALA A 15 -49.74 20.10 -9.46
N LEU A 16 -49.52 19.14 -8.57
CA LEU A 16 -48.58 19.27 -7.45
C LEU A 16 -47.20 18.81 -7.95
N LEU A 17 -46.28 19.76 -8.10
CA LEU A 17 -44.86 19.50 -8.28
C LEU A 17 -44.29 18.95 -6.96
N GLY A 18 -44.22 17.62 -6.84
CA GLY A 18 -43.52 16.94 -5.76
C GLY A 18 -42.02 16.95 -6.02
N VAL A 19 -41.27 17.75 -5.27
CA VAL A 19 -39.80 17.67 -5.22
C VAL A 19 -39.45 16.44 -4.36
N SER A 20 -39.08 15.34 -5.02
CA SER A 20 -38.60 14.13 -4.33
C SER A 20 -37.15 14.33 -3.92
N LEU A 21 -36.93 14.68 -2.65
CA LEU A 21 -35.61 14.63 -2.00
C LEU A 21 -35.20 13.15 -1.85
N PHE A 22 -34.47 12.63 -2.83
CA PHE A 22 -33.73 11.38 -2.67
C PHE A 22 -32.54 11.66 -1.75
N SER A 23 -32.74 11.45 -0.44
CA SER A 23 -31.64 11.40 0.52
C SER A 23 -30.79 10.18 0.21
N ILE A 24 -29.65 10.40 -0.46
CA ILE A 24 -28.62 9.37 -0.62
C ILE A 24 -28.01 9.15 0.77
N THR A 25 -28.50 8.14 1.47
CA THR A 25 -27.85 7.65 2.68
C THR A 25 -26.52 7.04 2.27
N MET A 26 -25.42 7.75 2.52
CA MET A 26 -24.06 7.21 2.44
C MET A 26 -23.99 6.05 3.44
N ILE A 27 -23.99 4.82 2.95
CA ILE A 27 -23.71 3.64 3.77
C ILE A 27 -22.22 3.71 4.09
N PRO A 28 -21.80 3.78 5.36
CA PRO A 28 -20.39 3.69 5.69
C PRO A 28 -19.88 2.31 5.24
N VAL A 29 -18.99 2.30 4.25
CA VAL A 29 -18.26 1.09 3.87
C VAL A 29 -17.27 0.83 5.00
N ALA A 30 -17.53 -0.18 5.82
CA ALA A 30 -16.56 -0.65 6.79
C ALA A 30 -15.39 -1.28 6.02
N TYR A 31 -14.26 -0.56 5.93
CA TYR A 31 -13.02 -1.12 5.43
C TYR A 31 -12.61 -2.27 6.35
N SER A 32 -12.63 -3.49 5.84
CA SER A 32 -12.01 -4.63 6.51
C SER A 32 -10.52 -4.33 6.63
N GLN A 33 -10.01 -4.17 7.86
CA GLN A 33 -8.59 -3.96 8.09
C GLN A 33 -7.79 -5.11 7.44
N LEU A 34 -6.69 -4.76 6.77
CA LEU A 34 -5.90 -5.75 6.04
C LEU A 34 -5.34 -6.82 6.99
N VAL A 35 -5.37 -8.06 6.52
CA VAL A 35 -4.75 -9.18 7.24
C VAL A 35 -3.31 -9.34 6.74
N PHE A 36 -2.37 -9.06 7.63
CA PHE A 36 -0.95 -9.23 7.39
C PHE A 36 -0.52 -10.65 7.78
N ARG A 37 0.29 -11.31 6.96
CA ARG A 37 0.70 -12.71 7.13
C ARG A 37 2.21 -12.89 7.02
N ASN A 38 2.77 -13.72 7.89
CA ASN A 38 4.17 -14.09 7.85
C ASN A 38 4.53 -14.69 6.49
N THR A 39 5.65 -14.24 5.91
CA THR A 39 6.06 -14.62 4.55
C THR A 39 6.38 -16.10 4.39
N VAL A 40 6.79 -16.78 5.46
CA VAL A 40 7.16 -18.20 5.41
C VAL A 40 6.04 -19.10 5.90
N THR A 41 5.43 -18.78 7.04
CA THR A 41 4.44 -19.66 7.69
C THR A 41 3.00 -19.39 7.27
N GLY A 42 2.70 -18.19 6.79
CA GLY A 42 1.33 -17.76 6.48
C GLY A 42 0.48 -17.38 7.71
N ASP A 43 1.05 -17.48 8.91
CA ASP A 43 0.41 -17.08 10.16
C ASP A 43 0.09 -15.59 10.16
N VAL A 44 -0.99 -15.20 10.85
CA VAL A 44 -1.36 -13.79 10.98
C VAL A 44 -0.31 -13.06 11.82
N LEU A 45 0.18 -11.93 11.31
CA LEU A 45 1.09 -11.05 12.04
C LEU A 45 0.29 -10.16 12.99
N ASP A 46 0.61 -10.24 14.28
CA ASP A 46 0.09 -9.29 15.27
C ASP A 46 0.88 -7.97 15.18
N LEU A 47 0.28 -6.98 14.52
CA LEU A 47 0.87 -5.66 14.33
C LEU A 47 0.84 -4.79 15.60
N SER A 48 0.23 -5.29 16.68
CA SER A 48 0.33 -4.73 18.02
C SER A 48 1.59 -5.16 18.77
N PHE A 49 2.40 -6.09 18.24
CA PHE A 49 3.73 -6.38 18.78
C PHE A 49 4.79 -5.37 18.31
N GLY A 50 5.99 -5.48 18.87
CA GLY A 50 7.17 -4.75 18.43
C GLY A 50 7.37 -3.33 19.00
N LYS A 51 8.46 -2.70 18.56
CA LYS A 51 8.88 -1.35 18.91
C LYS A 51 7.77 -0.37 18.54
N LYS A 52 7.39 0.47 19.51
CA LYS A 52 6.36 1.49 19.33
C LYS A 52 7.00 2.77 18.77
N GLY A 53 6.39 3.29 17.71
CA GLY A 53 6.66 4.61 17.18
C GLY A 53 5.40 5.47 17.24
N GLU A 54 5.49 6.67 16.69
CA GLU A 54 4.33 7.53 16.50
C GLU A 54 3.31 6.86 15.58
N LYS A 55 2.03 7.17 15.81
CA LYS A 55 0.95 6.75 14.91
C LYS A 55 0.84 7.77 13.78
N THR A 56 1.73 7.67 12.81
CA THR A 56 1.76 8.56 11.65
C THR A 56 0.58 8.28 10.72
N ALA A 57 0.20 9.28 9.92
CA ALA A 57 -0.82 9.12 8.89
C ALA A 57 -0.42 8.06 7.85
N ALA A 58 0.87 7.97 7.51
CA ALA A 58 1.39 6.95 6.60
C ALA A 58 1.20 5.53 7.15
N VAL A 59 1.49 5.29 8.43
CA VAL A 59 1.24 3.99 9.06
C VAL A 59 -0.25 3.68 9.06
N GLU A 60 -1.12 4.64 9.41
CA GLU A 60 -2.57 4.41 9.39
C GLU A 60 -3.09 4.08 7.98
N GLN A 61 -2.69 4.83 6.96
CA GLN A 61 -3.03 4.56 5.57
C GLN A 61 -2.54 3.18 5.15
N PHE A 62 -1.28 2.85 5.41
CA PHE A 62 -0.68 1.58 5.02
C PHE A 62 -1.40 0.38 5.65
N LEU A 63 -1.78 0.47 6.93
CA LEU A 63 -2.50 -0.62 7.60
C LEU A 63 -3.91 -0.86 7.05
N ASN A 64 -4.51 0.17 6.44
CA ASN A 64 -5.84 0.10 5.85
C ASN A 64 -5.83 -0.28 4.36
N THR A 65 -4.81 0.15 3.62
CA THR A 65 -4.77 0.08 2.14
C THR A 65 -3.65 -0.80 1.60
N GLY A 66 -2.56 -0.97 2.35
CA GLY A 66 -1.34 -1.65 1.90
C GLY A 66 -0.45 -0.78 1.02
N GLU A 67 -0.83 0.48 0.79
CA GLU A 67 -0.09 1.47 0.00
C GLU A 67 0.85 2.26 0.89
N ASN A 68 2.12 2.39 0.48
CA ASN A 68 3.10 3.18 1.21
C ASN A 68 3.17 4.61 0.68
N ALA A 69 2.61 5.56 1.44
CA ALA A 69 2.60 6.97 1.07
C ALA A 69 4.01 7.58 0.93
N TYR A 70 5.04 6.96 1.53
CA TYR A 70 6.41 7.45 1.47
C TYR A 70 7.13 7.15 0.15
N ASN A 71 6.59 6.31 -0.74
CA ASN A 71 7.25 5.95 -2.00
C ASN A 71 7.52 7.16 -2.92
N THR A 72 6.80 8.27 -2.73
CA THR A 72 6.97 9.52 -3.48
C THR A 72 7.41 10.69 -2.60
N ASP A 73 7.92 10.41 -1.39
CA ASP A 73 8.34 11.42 -0.42
C ASP A 73 9.88 11.42 -0.28
N ASP A 74 10.51 12.43 -0.87
CA ASP A 74 11.97 12.59 -0.87
C ASP A 74 12.60 12.68 0.53
N GLU A 75 11.88 13.22 1.52
CA GLU A 75 12.38 13.31 2.89
C GLU A 75 12.34 11.94 3.56
N ALA A 76 11.25 11.22 3.39
CA ALA A 76 11.10 9.85 3.89
C ALA A 76 12.09 8.88 3.22
N ILE A 77 12.34 9.03 1.91
CA ILE A 77 13.34 8.23 1.18
C ILE A 77 14.75 8.46 1.74
N LYS A 78 15.15 9.72 1.97
CA LYS A 78 16.46 10.03 2.57
C LYS A 78 16.60 9.48 3.99
N SER A 79 15.54 9.54 4.79
CA SER A 79 15.53 8.93 6.12
C SER A 79 15.62 7.40 6.02
N GLY A 80 14.90 6.81 5.07
CA GLY A 80 14.92 5.40 4.73
C GLY A 80 16.30 4.87 4.35
N GLU A 81 17.07 5.65 3.59
CA GLU A 81 18.46 5.35 3.25
C GLU A 81 19.32 5.13 4.50
N SER A 82 19.30 6.10 5.41
CA SER A 82 20.08 6.05 6.67
C SER A 82 19.69 4.85 7.53
N LEU A 83 18.39 4.57 7.62
CA LEU A 83 17.86 3.40 8.32
C LEU A 83 18.31 2.10 7.65
N PHE A 84 18.27 2.01 6.32
CA PHE A 84 18.72 0.84 5.58
C PHE A 84 20.22 0.60 5.77
N MET A 85 21.05 1.65 5.77
CA MET A 85 22.48 1.53 6.04
C MET A 85 22.75 0.92 7.41
N THR A 86 21.93 1.25 8.40
CA THR A 86 22.10 0.75 9.77
C THR A 86 21.55 -0.68 9.95
N ALA A 87 20.41 -1.00 9.34
CA ALA A 87 19.66 -2.21 9.62
C ALA A 87 19.82 -3.33 8.57
N CYS A 88 20.16 -3.00 7.33
CA CYS A 88 20.01 -3.91 6.18
C CYS A 88 21.30 -4.08 5.36
N SER A 89 22.08 -3.00 5.18
CA SER A 89 23.22 -2.97 4.26
C SER A 89 24.27 -4.05 4.52
N GLY A 90 24.48 -4.42 5.79
CA GLY A 90 25.44 -5.46 6.17
C GLY A 90 25.18 -6.81 5.50
N CYS A 91 23.90 -7.12 5.21
CA CYS A 91 23.49 -8.35 4.53
C CYS A 91 23.08 -8.13 3.07
N HIS A 92 22.49 -6.99 2.73
CA HIS A 92 21.92 -6.72 1.41
C HIS A 92 22.78 -5.83 0.50
N GLY A 93 23.95 -5.37 0.97
CA GLY A 93 24.80 -4.45 0.21
C GLY A 93 24.41 -2.98 0.44
N HIS A 94 25.30 -2.04 0.12
CA HIS A 94 25.04 -0.60 0.36
C HIS A 94 24.07 0.00 -0.66
N HIS A 95 23.98 -0.61 -1.83
CA HIS A 95 23.07 -0.23 -2.91
C HIS A 95 21.96 -1.29 -3.09
N ALA A 96 21.72 -2.10 -2.06
CA ALA A 96 20.81 -3.24 -2.09
C ALA A 96 21.10 -4.25 -3.23
N GLU A 97 22.35 -4.34 -3.66
CA GLU A 97 22.87 -5.19 -4.74
C GLU A 97 22.97 -6.68 -4.37
N GLY A 98 22.74 -7.01 -3.09
CA GLY A 98 22.92 -8.34 -2.55
C GLY A 98 24.34 -8.59 -2.06
N LYS A 99 24.47 -9.39 -0.99
CA LYS A 99 25.77 -9.78 -0.42
C LYS A 99 25.67 -11.11 0.29
N LEU A 100 25.09 -11.12 1.48
CA LEU A 100 24.72 -12.35 2.20
C LEU A 100 23.26 -12.71 1.90
N GLY A 101 22.39 -11.70 1.89
CA GLY A 101 21.03 -11.78 1.38
C GLY A 101 20.98 -11.45 -0.12
N PRO A 102 19.81 -11.68 -0.76
CA PRO A 102 19.61 -11.36 -2.17
C PRO A 102 19.67 -9.86 -2.43
N ALA A 103 19.80 -9.49 -3.70
CA ALA A 103 19.48 -8.14 -4.17
C ALA A 103 18.03 -7.79 -3.85
N LEU A 104 17.75 -6.49 -3.67
CA LEU A 104 16.41 -5.96 -3.41
C LEU A 104 15.98 -4.86 -4.41
N GLY A 105 16.90 -4.37 -5.24
CA GLY A 105 16.62 -3.37 -6.27
C GLY A 105 16.31 -3.97 -7.65
N ASP A 106 16.38 -5.28 -7.81
CA ASP A 106 16.06 -6.00 -9.04
C ASP A 106 14.60 -6.48 -9.07
N ASP A 107 14.20 -7.08 -10.21
CA ASP A 107 12.84 -7.57 -10.46
C ASP A 107 12.63 -9.04 -10.10
N TYR A 108 13.65 -9.67 -9.50
CA TYR A 108 13.60 -11.05 -9.05
C TYR A 108 13.29 -11.14 -7.57
N TYR A 109 12.09 -11.63 -7.25
CA TYR A 109 11.65 -11.83 -5.87
C TYR A 109 11.65 -13.31 -5.48
N THR A 110 12.47 -13.68 -4.49
CA THR A 110 12.42 -15.02 -3.87
C THR A 110 11.02 -15.32 -3.31
N TYR A 111 10.34 -14.30 -2.78
CA TYR A 111 8.94 -14.36 -2.37
C TYR A 111 8.15 -13.40 -3.27
N PRO A 112 7.39 -13.88 -4.27
CA PRO A 112 6.75 -13.03 -5.28
C PRO A 112 5.93 -11.88 -4.71
N LYS A 113 5.27 -12.08 -3.56
CA LYS A 113 4.53 -11.04 -2.84
C LYS A 113 5.34 -9.78 -2.50
N ASN A 114 6.67 -9.83 -2.50
CA ASN A 114 7.52 -8.67 -2.23
C ASN A 114 7.52 -7.66 -3.39
N SER A 115 6.97 -8.02 -4.55
CA SER A 115 6.66 -7.07 -5.62
C SER A 115 5.62 -6.01 -5.21
N ASN A 116 4.87 -6.20 -4.13
CA ASN A 116 3.99 -5.17 -3.57
C ASN A 116 4.40 -4.80 -2.13
N ASP A 117 4.01 -3.62 -1.69
CA ASP A 117 4.45 -3.07 -0.39
C ASP A 117 3.87 -3.80 0.81
N LYS A 118 2.64 -4.31 0.72
CA LYS A 118 2.07 -5.18 1.77
C LYS A 118 2.96 -6.40 1.99
N GLY A 119 3.37 -7.08 0.93
CA GLY A 119 4.19 -8.28 1.04
C GLY A 119 5.62 -7.98 1.50
N LEU A 120 6.20 -6.88 1.02
CA LEU A 120 7.52 -6.42 1.47
C LEU A 120 7.52 -6.10 2.97
N PHE A 121 6.51 -5.37 3.46
CA PHE A 121 6.33 -5.09 4.87
C PHE A 121 6.19 -6.38 5.69
N GLU A 122 5.39 -7.34 5.24
CA GLU A 122 5.23 -8.63 5.93
C GLU A 122 6.56 -9.37 6.08
N THR A 123 7.41 -9.32 5.06
CA THR A 123 8.75 -9.92 5.06
C THR A 123 9.69 -9.20 6.02
N ILE A 124 9.69 -7.87 6.05
CA ILE A 124 10.55 -7.10 6.96
C ILE A 124 10.07 -7.24 8.41
N TYR A 125 8.78 -7.03 8.65
CA TYR A 125 8.18 -7.08 9.98
C TYR A 125 8.25 -8.49 10.58
N GLY A 126 7.77 -9.49 9.83
CA GLY A 126 7.63 -10.87 10.29
C GLY A 126 8.86 -11.76 10.04
N GLY A 127 9.84 -11.28 9.28
CA GLY A 127 11.01 -12.05 8.88
C GLY A 127 10.71 -13.05 7.76
N ALA A 128 11.79 -13.69 7.31
CA ALA A 128 11.77 -14.78 6.33
C ALA A 128 12.56 -15.99 6.86
N ARG A 129 13.29 -16.69 5.99
CA ARG A 129 14.09 -17.86 6.35
C ARG A 129 15.51 -17.47 6.79
N SER A 130 16.12 -18.37 7.56
CA SER A 130 17.54 -18.31 7.96
C SER A 130 17.86 -17.01 8.70
N MET A 131 18.82 -16.22 8.22
CA MET A 131 19.31 -15.01 8.89
C MET A 131 18.38 -13.79 8.76
N MET A 132 17.37 -13.84 7.88
CA MET A 132 16.38 -12.76 7.74
C MET A 132 15.32 -12.86 8.85
N GLY A 133 15.72 -12.53 10.08
CA GLY A 133 14.84 -12.50 11.24
C GLY A 133 13.81 -11.35 11.18
N PRO A 134 12.75 -11.41 12.02
CA PRO A 134 11.76 -10.36 12.11
C PRO A 134 12.35 -9.05 12.66
N GLN A 135 12.00 -7.92 12.05
CA GLN A 135 12.47 -6.60 12.47
C GLN A 135 11.53 -5.87 13.43
N TYR A 136 10.37 -6.45 13.78
CA TYR A 136 9.36 -5.75 14.58
C TYR A 136 9.87 -5.23 15.93
N ASN A 137 10.90 -5.83 16.54
CA ASN A 137 11.50 -5.34 17.79
C ASN A 137 12.61 -4.30 17.60
N ASN A 138 13.17 -4.22 16.40
CA ASN A 138 14.32 -3.35 16.09
C ASN A 138 13.84 -2.03 15.47
N LEU A 139 12.77 -2.09 14.68
CA LEU A 139 12.22 -0.99 13.91
C LEU A 139 10.74 -0.78 14.26
N THR A 140 10.34 0.49 14.30
CA THR A 140 8.93 0.88 14.30
C THR A 140 8.33 0.63 12.92
N LYS A 141 7.00 0.58 12.85
CA LYS A 141 6.31 0.43 11.55
C LYS A 141 6.61 1.60 10.61
N ASP A 142 6.71 2.80 11.14
CA ASP A 142 7.03 4.00 10.34
C ASP A 142 8.45 3.93 9.77
N GLU A 143 9.44 3.55 10.59
CA GLU A 143 10.82 3.30 10.13
C GLU A 143 10.86 2.22 9.04
N ILE A 144 10.06 1.14 9.15
CA ILE A 144 9.96 0.11 8.10
C ILE A 144 9.42 0.71 6.80
N LEU A 145 8.39 1.54 6.84
CA LEU A 145 7.82 2.17 5.64
C LEU A 145 8.80 3.13 4.96
N GLN A 146 9.60 3.86 5.74
CA GLN A 146 10.66 4.72 5.19
C GLN A 146 11.75 3.89 4.50
N ILE A 147 12.21 2.80 5.11
CA ILE A 147 13.15 1.86 4.49
C ILE A 147 12.58 1.29 3.19
N MET A 148 11.31 0.89 3.19
CA MET A 148 10.63 0.37 2.00
C MET A 148 10.63 1.39 0.87
N ALA A 149 10.29 2.65 1.17
CA ALA A 149 10.32 3.73 0.19
C ALA A 149 11.72 3.90 -0.43
N TRP A 150 12.78 3.84 0.38
CA TRP A 150 14.13 3.86 -0.14
C TRP A 150 14.43 2.66 -1.05
N VAL A 151 14.08 1.44 -0.64
CA VAL A 151 14.27 0.23 -1.47
C VAL A 151 13.55 0.36 -2.82
N ARG A 152 12.34 0.94 -2.83
CA ARG A 152 11.61 1.21 -4.09
C ARG A 152 12.28 2.29 -4.94
N SER A 153 12.87 3.31 -4.31
CA SER A 153 13.51 4.43 -5.02
C SER A 153 14.77 4.04 -5.80
N ILE A 154 15.43 2.96 -5.39
CA ILE A 154 16.65 2.43 -6.04
C ILE A 154 16.37 1.24 -6.97
N TYR A 155 15.10 0.97 -7.30
CA TYR A 155 14.75 -0.14 -8.18
C TYR A 155 15.26 0.09 -9.60
N TRP A 156 16.00 -0.87 -10.14
CA TRP A 156 16.59 -0.85 -11.49
C TRP A 156 15.95 -1.87 -12.44
N GLY A 157 14.90 -2.57 -12.01
CA GLY A 157 14.13 -3.46 -12.87
C GLY A 157 13.12 -2.72 -13.76
N PRO A 158 12.40 -3.43 -14.63
CA PRO A 158 11.39 -2.85 -15.50
C PRO A 158 10.12 -2.48 -14.71
N ALA A 159 9.43 -1.42 -15.15
CA ALA A 159 8.26 -0.86 -14.47
C ALA A 159 7.06 -1.83 -14.47
N ASP A 160 6.92 -2.67 -15.50
CA ASP A 160 5.81 -3.63 -15.67
C ASP A 160 5.81 -4.78 -14.64
N LYS A 161 6.89 -4.93 -13.88
CA LYS A 161 7.01 -5.88 -12.76
C LYS A 161 6.95 -5.21 -11.39
N ALA A 162 6.78 -3.89 -11.35
CA ALA A 162 6.76 -3.13 -10.12
C ALA A 162 5.33 -2.94 -9.60
N ASP A 163 4.75 -4.00 -8.99
CA ASP A 163 3.35 -4.02 -8.52
C ASP A 163 3.03 -2.97 -7.43
N TRP A 164 4.01 -2.23 -6.92
CA TRP A 164 3.81 -1.11 -6.00
C TRP A 164 3.54 0.24 -6.70
N LEU A 165 3.79 0.33 -8.00
CA LEU A 165 3.52 1.53 -8.78
C LEU A 165 2.04 1.59 -9.18
N THR A 166 1.45 2.79 -9.11
CA THR A 166 0.19 3.06 -9.80
C THR A 166 0.40 3.15 -11.32
N GLU A 167 -0.65 3.01 -12.12
CA GLU A 167 -0.56 3.17 -13.58
C GLU A 167 0.08 4.51 -13.99
N GLU A 168 -0.21 5.58 -13.24
CA GLU A 168 0.39 6.90 -13.46
C GLU A 168 1.89 6.94 -13.11
N GLN A 169 2.29 6.27 -12.03
CA GLN A 169 3.69 6.18 -11.63
C GLN A 169 4.48 5.30 -12.59
N GLU A 170 3.93 4.17 -13.04
CA GLU A 170 4.53 3.27 -14.02
C GLU A 170 4.84 4.01 -15.33
N ALA A 171 3.89 4.82 -15.82
CA ALA A 171 4.06 5.60 -17.05
C ALA A 171 5.20 6.63 -17.00
N ASN A 172 5.59 7.06 -15.80
CA ASN A 172 6.65 8.05 -15.58
C ASN A 172 7.88 7.45 -14.86
N PHE A 173 7.90 6.14 -14.65
CA PHE A 173 8.97 5.48 -13.91
C PHE A 173 10.25 5.43 -14.74
N THR A 174 11.34 5.83 -14.13
CA THR A 174 12.69 5.67 -14.69
C THR A 174 13.47 4.76 -13.75
N PRO A 175 13.93 3.58 -14.21
CA PRO A 175 14.77 2.70 -13.40
C PRO A 175 16.03 3.43 -12.92
N ALA A 176 16.44 3.15 -11.68
CA ALA A 176 17.70 3.61 -11.14
C ALA A 176 18.89 2.95 -11.86
N GLU A 177 20.10 3.51 -11.66
CA GLU A 177 21.32 2.90 -12.19
C GLU A 177 21.59 1.54 -11.53
N VAL A 178 21.94 0.54 -12.34
CA VAL A 178 22.31 -0.79 -11.85
C VAL A 178 23.66 -0.70 -11.12
N PRO A 179 23.77 -1.18 -9.87
CA PRO A 179 25.03 -1.19 -9.14
C PRO A 179 26.09 -2.05 -9.85
N GLU A 180 27.35 -1.59 -9.87
CA GLU A 180 28.47 -2.29 -10.55
C GLU A 180 28.68 -3.73 -10.05
N ASP A 181 28.37 -3.97 -8.78
CA ASP A 181 28.55 -5.27 -8.12
C ASP A 181 27.37 -6.22 -8.34
N PHE A 182 26.25 -5.75 -8.92
CA PHE A 182 25.14 -6.62 -9.32
C PHE A 182 25.52 -7.40 -10.57
N LYS A 183 25.59 -8.73 -10.45
CA LYS A 183 25.83 -9.66 -11.56
C LYS A 183 24.68 -10.65 -11.60
N GLU A 184 23.90 -10.58 -12.69
CA GLU A 184 22.79 -11.49 -12.99
C GLU A 184 23.20 -12.98 -12.97
#